data_AF-A0A7S1PM57-F1
#
_entry.id   AF-A0A7S1PM57-F1
#
_cell.length_a   1.000
_cell.length_b   1.000
_cell.length_c   1.000
_cell.angle_alpha   90.00
_cell.angle_beta   90.00
_cell.angle_gamma   90.00
#
_symmetry.space_group_name_H-M   'P 1'
#
loop_
_entity.id
_entity.type
_entity.pdbx_description
1 polymer ?
#
loop_
_entity_poly.entity_id
_entity_poly.type
_entity_poly.pdbx_seq_one_letter_code
_entity_poly.pdbx_strand_id
1 'polypeptide(L)'
;EQHPGILAVLSRGAVAGERVDVISTGAVRCYASSMLASCKVDALVTPFFDLHSPFFSTKDAPGQFVVVAFDNIAITPSGYSFACTHPTAGGYFPREWVLEGSLDGSTWHELRRHADDQTLNRYCPVGTW
;
A
#
# COMPACT_ATOMS: atom_id res chain seq x y z
N GLU A 1 -14.80 8.30 8.23
CA GLU A 1 -14.17 8.99 7.08
C GLU A 1 -13.43 7.93 6.25
N GLN A 2 -13.40 8.05 4.92
CA GLN A 2 -12.63 7.11 4.09
C GLN A 2 -11.15 7.41 4.23
N HIS A 3 -10.35 6.40 4.53
CA HIS A 3 -8.91 6.54 4.61
C HIS A 3 -8.27 6.09 3.30
N PRO A 4 -7.28 6.83 2.77
CA PRO A 4 -6.61 6.43 1.54
C PRO A 4 -5.80 5.14 1.79
N GLY A 5 -6.00 4.11 0.96
CA GLY A 5 -5.02 3.02 0.81
C GLY A 5 -3.71 3.53 0.20
N ILE A 6 -2.69 2.67 0.11
CA ILE A 6 -1.30 3.02 -0.29
C ILE A 6 -1.26 3.82 -1.59
N LEU A 7 -2.11 3.47 -2.53
CA LEU A 7 -2.25 4.18 -3.79
C LEU A 7 -3.71 4.57 -4.07
N ALA A 8 -4.38 5.14 -3.06
CA ALA A 8 -5.78 5.56 -3.19
C ALA A 8 -6.03 6.49 -4.38
N VAL A 9 -5.03 7.25 -4.84
CA VAL A 9 -5.15 8.13 -6.02
C VAL A 9 -5.34 7.33 -7.31
N LEU A 10 -4.78 6.13 -7.43
CA LEU A 10 -4.98 5.28 -8.62
C LEU A 10 -6.43 4.82 -8.76
N SER A 11 -7.09 4.53 -7.64
CA SER A 11 -8.53 4.24 -7.61
C SER A 11 -9.41 5.48 -7.84
N ARG A 12 -8.83 6.69 -7.80
CA ARG A 12 -9.50 7.99 -7.99
C ARG A 12 -9.30 8.56 -9.40
N GLY A 13 -8.68 7.84 -10.32
CA GLY A 13 -8.65 8.23 -11.73
C GLY A 13 -10.07 8.39 -12.27
N ALA A 14 -10.53 9.62 -12.39
CA ALA A 14 -11.85 9.94 -12.91
C ALA A 14 -11.82 9.88 -14.44
N VAL A 15 -12.25 8.77 -15.02
CA VAL A 15 -12.96 8.85 -16.31
C VAL A 15 -14.42 9.10 -15.94
N ALA A 16 -14.90 10.33 -16.14
CA ALA A 16 -16.30 10.71 -15.95
C ALA A 16 -16.91 10.44 -14.54
N GLY A 17 -16.11 10.46 -13.47
CA GLY A 17 -16.61 10.36 -12.09
C GLY A 17 -16.94 8.93 -11.61
N GLU A 18 -16.61 7.92 -12.42
CA GLU A 18 -16.79 6.51 -12.05
C GLU A 18 -15.52 5.95 -11.38
N ARG A 19 -15.69 5.13 -10.34
CA ARG A 19 -14.58 4.44 -9.68
C ARG A 19 -14.11 3.30 -10.58
N VAL A 20 -12.88 3.40 -11.06
CA VAL A 20 -12.24 2.31 -11.82
C VAL A 20 -11.46 1.43 -10.84
N ASP A 21 -11.86 0.16 -10.74
CA ASP A 21 -11.04 -0.87 -10.10
C ASP A 21 -9.87 -1.20 -11.04
N VAL A 22 -8.71 -0.57 -10.79
CA VAL A 22 -7.50 -0.73 -11.60
C VAL A 22 -6.98 -2.17 -11.65
N ILE A 23 -7.33 -3.01 -10.69
CA ILE A 23 -6.98 -4.43 -10.71
C ILE A 23 -7.83 -5.15 -11.74
N SER A 24 -9.15 -4.91 -11.74
CA SER A 24 -10.07 -5.52 -12.70
C SER A 24 -9.72 -5.18 -14.16
N THR A 25 -9.09 -4.03 -14.39
CA THR A 25 -8.61 -3.61 -15.73
C THR A 25 -7.35 -4.34 -16.18
N GLY A 26 -6.64 -5.02 -15.28
CA GLY A 26 -5.33 -5.62 -15.55
C GLY A 26 -4.18 -4.63 -15.67
N ALA A 27 -4.42 -3.32 -15.45
CA ALA A 27 -3.36 -2.30 -15.49
C ALA A 27 -2.43 -2.36 -14.25
N VAL A 28 -2.92 -2.92 -13.14
CA VAL A 28 -2.18 -3.02 -11.89
C VAL A 28 -2.24 -4.44 -11.35
N ARG A 29 -1.08 -4.96 -10.95
CA ARG A 29 -0.94 -6.23 -10.24
C ARG A 29 -0.26 -6.01 -8.91
N CYS A 30 -0.74 -6.69 -7.88
CA CYS A 30 -0.16 -6.63 -6.55
C CYS A 30 0.39 -8.01 -6.16
N TYR A 31 1.56 -8.05 -5.52
CA TYR A 31 2.13 -9.26 -4.94
C TYR A 31 2.97 -8.94 -3.71
N ALA A 32 3.25 -9.97 -2.91
CA ALA A 32 3.99 -9.83 -1.66
C ALA A 32 4.91 -11.04 -1.45
N SER A 33 5.98 -10.85 -0.70
CA SER A 33 6.90 -11.93 -0.30
C SER A 33 6.23 -12.96 0.61
N SER A 34 5.27 -12.50 1.42
CA SER A 34 4.43 -13.33 2.28
C SER A 34 3.13 -12.62 2.61
N MET A 35 2.08 -13.40 2.88
CA MET A 35 0.78 -12.89 3.33
C MET A 35 0.15 -13.85 4.33
N LEU A 36 -0.58 -13.31 5.31
CA LEU A 36 -1.53 -14.10 6.09
C LEU A 36 -2.65 -14.63 5.18
N ALA A 37 -3.19 -15.81 5.49
CA ALA A 37 -4.24 -16.45 4.68
C ALA A 37 -5.52 -15.61 4.55
N SER A 38 -5.78 -14.72 5.52
CA SER A 38 -6.93 -13.80 5.50
C SER A 38 -6.69 -12.53 4.69
N CYS A 39 -5.45 -12.22 4.32
CA CYS A 39 -5.12 -11.01 3.59
C CYS A 39 -5.50 -11.12 2.11
N LYS A 40 -5.76 -9.95 1.51
CA LYS A 40 -5.98 -9.83 0.07
C LYS A 40 -4.93 -8.89 -0.51
N VAL A 41 -4.36 -9.27 -1.65
CA VAL A 41 -3.23 -8.55 -2.23
C VAL A 41 -3.67 -7.24 -2.88
N ASP A 42 -4.94 -7.17 -3.28
CA ASP A 42 -5.63 -5.98 -3.76
C ASP A 42 -5.80 -4.88 -2.70
N ALA A 43 -5.61 -5.19 -1.42
CA ALA A 43 -5.71 -4.23 -0.32
C ALA A 43 -4.74 -3.05 -0.47
N LEU A 44 -3.64 -3.20 -1.21
CA LEU A 44 -2.66 -2.13 -1.45
C LEU A 44 -3.24 -0.96 -2.27
N VAL A 45 -4.19 -1.25 -3.15
CA VAL A 45 -4.78 -0.27 -4.09
C VAL A 45 -6.28 -0.07 -3.88
N THR A 46 -6.89 -0.87 -3.01
CA THR A 46 -8.29 -0.72 -2.61
C THR A 46 -8.42 0.41 -1.57
N PRO A 47 -9.34 1.37 -1.77
CA PRO A 47 -9.62 2.37 -0.74
C PRO A 47 -10.10 1.73 0.56
N PHE A 48 -9.70 2.31 1.68
CA PHE A 48 -10.11 1.85 2.99
C PHE A 48 -11.40 2.56 3.42
N PHE A 49 -12.45 1.81 3.74
CA PHE A 49 -13.76 2.33 4.14
C PHE A 49 -14.07 2.12 5.62
N ASP A 50 -13.79 0.92 6.15
CA ASP A 50 -14.14 0.47 7.49
C ASP A 50 -13.35 -0.79 7.89
N LEU A 51 -13.62 -1.35 9.07
CA LEU A 51 -12.98 -2.56 9.61
C LEU A 51 -13.18 -3.83 8.78
N HIS A 52 -14.10 -3.83 7.81
CA HIS A 52 -14.33 -4.94 6.88
C HIS A 52 -13.56 -4.78 5.57
N SER A 53 -12.88 -3.64 5.39
CA SER A 53 -12.04 -3.39 4.22
C SER A 53 -10.88 -4.39 4.18
N PRO A 54 -10.46 -4.82 2.97
CA PRO A 54 -9.36 -5.76 2.84
C PRO A 54 -8.08 -5.12 3.43
N PHE A 55 -7.29 -5.95 4.08
CA PHE A 55 -6.00 -5.56 4.64
C PHE A 55 -4.92 -6.53 4.16
N PHE A 56 -3.68 -6.08 4.25
CA PHE A 56 -2.51 -6.91 4.02
C PHE A 56 -1.62 -6.92 5.28
N SER A 57 -0.87 -8.00 5.44
CA SER A 57 0.12 -8.18 6.48
C SER A 57 1.14 -9.19 5.96
N THR A 58 2.42 -8.85 6.08
CA THR A 58 3.54 -9.76 5.80
C THR A 58 3.99 -10.42 7.10
N LYS A 59 4.92 -11.39 6.99
CA LYS A 59 5.67 -11.83 8.16
C LYS A 59 6.46 -10.66 8.76
N ASP A 60 6.66 -10.68 10.07
CA ASP A 60 7.62 -9.81 10.74
C ASP A 60 9.02 -10.47 10.67
N ALA A 61 9.67 -10.29 9.53
CA ALA A 61 10.98 -10.86 9.24
C ALA A 61 11.76 -9.96 8.27
N PRO A 62 13.10 -9.98 8.28
CA PRO A 62 13.89 -9.25 7.30
C PRO A 62 13.53 -9.62 5.86
N GLY A 63 13.59 -8.64 4.96
CA GLY A 63 13.38 -8.84 3.52
C GLY A 63 11.93 -9.11 3.10
N GLN A 64 10.95 -8.81 3.95
CA GLN A 64 9.56 -8.83 3.50
C GLN A 64 9.25 -7.61 2.65
N PHE A 65 8.46 -7.81 1.59
CA PHE A 65 8.09 -6.76 0.65
C PHE A 65 6.67 -6.94 0.13
N VAL A 66 6.11 -5.82 -0.32
CA VAL A 66 4.91 -5.76 -1.15
C VAL A 66 5.25 -4.97 -2.40
N VAL A 67 4.70 -5.37 -3.53
CA VAL A 67 4.90 -4.70 -4.82
C VAL A 67 3.56 -4.38 -5.44
N VAL A 68 3.48 -3.17 -5.98
CA VAL A 68 2.44 -2.75 -6.92
C VAL A 68 3.10 -2.57 -8.28
N ALA A 69 2.81 -3.48 -9.20
CA ALA A 69 3.30 -3.46 -10.56
C ALA A 69 2.29 -2.76 -11.48
N PHE A 70 2.80 -1.87 -12.33
CA PHE A 70 2.04 -1.16 -13.35
C PHE A 70 2.36 -1.77 -14.71
N ASP A 71 1.37 -2.38 -15.35
CA ASP A 71 1.58 -3.02 -16.64
C ASP A 71 1.48 -1.98 -17.76
N ASN A 72 2.53 -1.91 -18.59
CA ASN A 72 2.63 -1.01 -19.75
C ASN A 72 2.58 0.50 -19.44
N ILE A 73 2.75 0.88 -18.17
CA ILE A 73 2.72 2.28 -17.74
C ILE A 73 3.89 2.55 -16.80
N ALA A 74 4.65 3.60 -17.06
CA ALA A 74 5.59 4.16 -16.11
C ALA A 74 4.92 5.30 -15.33
N ILE A 75 5.15 5.35 -14.02
CA ILE A 75 4.63 6.42 -13.16
C ILE A 75 5.78 7.14 -12.45
N THR A 76 5.53 8.39 -12.07
CA THR A 76 6.36 9.12 -11.11
C THR A 76 5.53 9.30 -9.83
N PRO A 77 5.80 8.53 -8.77
CA PRO A 77 5.08 8.69 -7.51
C PRO A 77 5.29 10.09 -6.93
N SER A 78 4.20 10.79 -6.62
CA SER A 78 4.24 12.07 -5.90
C SER A 78 4.03 11.92 -4.39
N GLY A 79 3.59 10.74 -3.96
CA GLY A 79 3.41 10.37 -2.56
C GLY A 79 2.70 9.03 -2.41
N TYR A 80 2.60 8.54 -1.17
CA TYR A 80 1.91 7.31 -0.79
C TYR A 80 1.39 7.40 0.65
N SER A 81 0.47 6.51 1.06
CA SER A 81 -0.14 6.58 2.39
C SER A 81 -0.39 5.23 3.04
N PHE A 82 -0.04 5.05 4.32
CA PHE A 82 -0.42 3.87 5.08
C PHE A 82 -1.62 4.20 5.95
N ALA A 83 -2.62 3.32 5.97
CA ALA A 83 -3.77 3.41 6.85
C ALA A 83 -3.97 2.07 7.56
N CYS A 84 -4.28 2.13 8.85
CA CYS A 84 -4.73 0.98 9.61
C CYS A 84 -5.87 1.43 10.53
N THR A 85 -6.89 0.60 10.70
CA THR A 85 -7.96 0.87 11.67
C THR A 85 -8.06 -0.20 12.74
N HIS A 86 -7.06 -1.08 12.83
CA HIS A 86 -7.04 -2.03 13.92
C HIS A 86 -6.88 -1.25 15.24
N PRO A 87 -7.77 -1.45 16.23
CA PRO A 87 -7.90 -0.60 17.42
C PRO A 87 -6.77 -0.76 18.44
N THR A 88 -5.64 -1.33 18.05
CA THR A 88 -4.51 -1.58 18.95
C THR A 88 -3.50 -0.44 18.86
N ALA A 89 -3.56 0.48 19.82
CA ALA A 89 -2.47 1.42 20.06
C ALA A 89 -1.16 0.64 20.27
N GLY A 90 -0.16 0.87 19.42
CA GLY A 90 1.17 0.28 19.54
C GLY A 90 1.40 -1.10 18.89
N GLY A 91 0.50 -1.61 18.04
CA GLY A 91 0.62 -2.97 17.46
C GLY A 91 0.83 -3.05 15.94
N TYR A 92 1.83 -3.83 15.52
CA TYR A 92 2.16 -4.34 14.16
C TYR A 92 2.22 -3.33 13.00
N PHE A 93 2.79 -2.14 13.23
CA PHE A 93 3.11 -1.21 12.14
C PHE A 93 4.57 -1.36 11.71
N PRO A 94 4.88 -1.22 10.41
CA PRO A 94 6.26 -1.09 9.99
C PRO A 94 6.86 0.16 10.66
N ARG A 95 8.08 0.02 11.17
CA ARG A 95 8.91 1.10 11.72
C ARG A 95 10.12 1.39 10.83
N GLU A 96 10.57 0.35 10.14
CA GLU A 96 11.68 0.34 9.21
C GLU A 96 11.14 -0.11 7.86
N TRP A 97 11.25 0.73 6.83
CA TRP A 97 10.96 0.32 5.46
C TRP A 97 11.63 1.23 4.43
N VAL A 98 11.73 0.73 3.20
CA VAL A 98 12.21 1.48 2.05
C VAL A 98 11.11 1.44 0.99
N LEU A 99 10.78 2.59 0.42
CA LEU A 99 10.03 2.68 -0.81
C LEU A 99 11.03 2.61 -1.97
N GLU A 100 10.88 1.61 -2.81
CA GLU A 100 11.71 1.42 -4.00
C GLU A 100 10.87 1.49 -5.28
N GLY A 101 11.50 1.88 -6.38
CA GLY A 101 10.91 1.89 -7.72
C GLY A 101 11.78 1.16 -8.72
N SER A 102 11.14 0.51 -9.70
CA SER A 102 11.81 -0.23 -10.77
C SER A 102 11.07 -0.04 -12.10
N LEU A 103 11.83 -0.01 -13.20
CA LEU A 103 11.30 -0.02 -14.58
C LEU A 103 11.41 -1.39 -15.26
N ASP A 104 12.20 -2.31 -14.70
CA ASP A 104 12.51 -3.62 -15.29
C ASP A 104 12.10 -4.80 -14.38
N GLY A 105 11.63 -4.52 -13.16
CA GLY A 105 11.26 -5.49 -12.14
C GLY A 105 12.44 -6.21 -11.47
N SER A 106 13.68 -5.90 -11.84
CA SER A 106 14.90 -6.58 -11.37
C SER A 106 15.91 -5.64 -10.72
N THR A 107 15.98 -4.40 -11.18
CA THR A 107 16.80 -3.31 -10.65
C THR A 107 15.88 -2.36 -9.90
N TRP A 108 16.11 -2.23 -8.59
CA TRP A 108 15.30 -1.40 -7.70
C TRP A 108 16.12 -0.22 -7.20
N HIS A 109 15.51 0.96 -7.22
CA HIS A 109 16.09 2.21 -6.74
C HIS A 109 15.32 2.71 -5.53
N GLU A 110 16.03 3.02 -4.46
CA GLU A 110 15.46 3.67 -3.29
C GLU A 110 14.91 5.06 -3.66
N LEU A 111 13.61 5.25 -3.41
CA LEU A 111 12.91 6.53 -3.58
C LEU A 111 12.77 7.24 -2.22
N ARG A 112 12.57 6.47 -1.14
CA ARG A 112 12.49 6.98 0.23
C ARG A 112 12.81 5.89 1.24
N ARG A 113 13.42 6.27 2.37
CA ARG A 113 13.67 5.39 3.52
C ARG A 113 13.03 5.93 4.79
N HIS A 114 12.53 5.01 5.59
CA HIS A 114 11.95 5.24 6.90
C HIS A 114 12.73 4.42 7.92
N ALA A 115 13.21 5.10 8.95
CA ALA A 115 13.90 4.50 10.09
C ALA A 115 13.25 5.00 11.38
N ASP A 116 12.92 4.07 12.26
CA ASP A 116 12.13 4.27 13.49
C ASP A 116 10.91 5.19 13.30
N ASP A 117 10.13 4.97 12.24
CA ASP A 117 9.03 5.87 11.90
C ASP A 117 7.85 5.70 12.88
N GLN A 118 7.54 6.79 13.58
CA GLN A 118 6.51 6.86 14.60
C GLN A 118 5.17 7.40 14.09
N THR A 119 5.04 7.74 12.80
CA THR A 119 3.82 8.33 12.19
C THR A 119 2.58 7.45 12.43
N LEU A 120 2.78 6.13 12.44
CA LEU A 120 1.71 5.15 12.66
C LEU A 120 1.51 4.78 14.14
N ASN A 121 2.20 5.40 15.09
CA ASN A 121 2.14 5.03 16.51
C ASN A 121 0.93 5.63 17.26
N ARG A 122 -0.29 5.41 16.75
CA ARG A 122 -1.53 5.89 17.38
C ARG A 122 -2.72 4.99 17.02
N TYR A 123 -3.87 5.25 17.64
CA TYR A 123 -5.13 4.56 17.33
C TYR A 123 -5.62 4.94 15.92
N CYS A 124 -5.99 3.93 15.12
CA CYS A 124 -6.42 4.08 13.73
C CYS A 124 -5.53 5.03 12.90
N PRO A 125 -4.22 4.76 12.79
CA PRO A 125 -3.30 5.72 12.21
C PRO A 125 -3.46 5.83 10.69
N VAL A 126 -3.31 7.06 10.19
CA VAL A 126 -3.03 7.35 8.79
C VAL A 126 -1.72 8.13 8.72
N GLY A 127 -0.80 7.63 7.90
CA GLY A 127 0.45 8.29 7.50
C GLY A 127 0.43 8.58 6.01
N THR A 128 1.00 9.71 5.60
CA THR A 128 1.11 10.10 4.18
C THR A 128 2.45 10.79 4.00
N TRP A 129 3.15 10.42 2.95
CA TRP A 129 4.48 10.93 2.65
C TRP A 129 4.64 11.20 1.16
#